data_AF-A0A1W9HWP0-F1
#
_entry.id   AF-A0A1W9HWP0-F1
#
_cell.length_a   1.000
_cell.length_b   1.000
_cell.length_c   1.000
_cell.angle_alpha   90.00
_cell.angle_beta   90.00
_cell.angle_gamma   90.00
#
_symmetry.space_group_name_H-M   'P 1'
#
loop_
_entity.id
_entity.type
_entity.pdbx_description
1 polymer ?
#
loop_
_entity_poly.entity_id
_entity_poly.type
_entity_poly.pdbx_seq_one_letter_code
_entity_poly.pdbx_strand_id
1 'polypeptide(L)'
;MAHMNPLLKSIIELRHRLEAGESLRSSFPNCLCTDDTQWNSLLKRWFMALEHGTPTDKIVKGVNSPYRRIFLELLSAGFSGAPIYQNLLEIEIEVISACEIELEQKLRKLPFHSMLPVLFLMFPAFLIILLGPVLIHLLKELSQ
;
A
#
# COMPACT_ATOMS: atom_id res chain seq x y z
N MET A 1 13.19 4.76 -1.39
CA MET A 1 12.37 3.59 -1.74
C MET A 1 10.92 3.99 -1.59
N ALA A 2 10.16 3.97 -2.69
CA ALA A 2 8.79 4.49 -2.79
C ALA A 2 7.86 3.90 -1.72
N HIS A 3 6.80 4.62 -1.36
CA HIS A 3 5.79 4.31 -0.32
C HIS A 3 5.34 2.83 -0.30
N MET A 4 6.14 1.96 0.30
CA MET A 4 5.82 0.56 0.50
C MET A 4 4.82 0.45 1.65
N ASN A 5 3.89 -0.51 1.59
CA ASN A 5 2.94 -0.74 2.66
C ASN A 5 3.69 -0.92 4.00
N PRO A 6 3.41 -0.09 5.04
CA PRO A 6 4.14 -0.14 6.30
C PRO A 6 4.11 -1.52 6.98
N LEU A 7 3.01 -2.27 6.83
CA LEU A 7 2.89 -3.63 7.35
C LEU A 7 3.87 -4.57 6.64
N LEU A 8 3.89 -4.53 5.30
CA LEU A 8 4.78 -5.37 4.51
C LEU A 8 6.25 -5.07 4.84
N LYS A 9 6.61 -3.79 5.03
CA LYS A 9 7.94 -3.40 5.50
C LYS A 9 8.30 -4.05 6.84
N SER A 10 7.40 -4.00 7.82
CA SER A 10 7.63 -4.63 9.12
C SER A 10 7.76 -6.14 9.03
N ILE A 11 6.97 -6.80 8.18
CA ILE A 11 7.03 -8.25 7.96
C ILE A 11 8.38 -8.65 7.37
N ILE A 12 8.81 -7.99 6.29
CA ILE A 12 10.08 -8.29 5.60
C ILE A 12 11.27 -8.05 6.54
N GLU A 13 11.30 -6.92 7.24
CA GLU A 13 12.42 -6.58 8.13
C GLU A 13 12.51 -7.59 9.29
N LEU A 14 11.38 -7.96 9.87
CA LEU A 14 11.36 -8.96 10.93
C LEU A 14 11.78 -10.34 10.40
N ARG A 15 11.29 -10.74 9.23
CA ARG A 15 11.66 -12.02 8.61
C ARG A 15 13.16 -12.12 8.40
N HIS A 16 13.79 -11.12 7.77
CA HIS A 16 15.23 -11.14 7.54
C HIS A 16 16.04 -11.27 8.82
N ARG A 17 15.60 -10.66 9.92
CA ARG A 17 16.26 -10.81 11.23
C ARG A 17 16.10 -12.20 11.81
N LEU A 18 14.90 -12.79 11.70
CA LEU A 18 14.66 -14.17 12.12
C LEU A 18 15.48 -15.16 11.27
N GLU A 19 15.62 -14.94 9.96
CA GLU A 19 16.48 -15.72 9.06
C GLU A 19 17.96 -15.63 9.46
N ALA A 20 18.40 -14.47 9.94
CA ALA A 20 19.74 -14.27 10.47
C ALA A 20 19.97 -14.92 11.84
N GLY A 21 18.95 -15.55 12.43
CA GLY A 21 19.01 -16.19 13.74
C GLY A 21 18.80 -15.24 14.92
N GLU A 22 18.38 -14.00 14.69
CA GLU A 22 18.00 -13.09 15.77
C GLU A 22 16.70 -13.57 16.43
N SER A 23 16.60 -13.38 17.75
CA SER A 23 15.34 -13.64 18.45
C SER A 23 14.32 -12.54 18.16
N LEU A 24 13.02 -12.86 18.21
CA LEU A 24 11.95 -11.86 18.10
C LEU A 24 12.10 -10.72 19.13
N ARG A 25 12.50 -11.05 20.36
CA ARG A 25 12.65 -10.10 21.46
C ARG A 25 13.78 -9.09 21.22
N SER A 26 14.89 -9.54 20.63
CA SER A 26 16.03 -8.67 20.32
C SER A 26 15.84 -7.88 19.02
N SER A 27 15.12 -8.44 18.04
CA SER A 27 14.93 -7.84 16.71
C SER A 27 13.83 -6.78 16.68
N PHE A 28 12.73 -7.02 17.39
CA PHE A 28 11.53 -6.19 17.28
C PHE A 28 11.73 -4.71 17.66
N PRO A 29 12.43 -4.35 18.76
CA PRO A 29 12.67 -2.94 19.10
C PRO A 29 13.44 -2.18 18.00
N ASN A 30 14.36 -2.87 17.33
CA ASN A 30 15.15 -2.27 16.25
C ASN A 30 14.31 -2.00 15.00
N CYS A 31 13.25 -2.78 14.77
CA CYS A 31 12.30 -2.56 13.66
C CYS A 31 11.35 -1.37 13.90
N LEU A 32 11.26 -0.82 15.12
CA LEU A 32 10.34 0.27 15.47
C LEU A 32 10.90 1.69 15.19
N CYS A 33 12.17 1.79 14.80
CA CYS A 33 12.91 3.05 14.78
C CYS A 33 12.86 3.82 13.45
N THR A 34 12.36 3.22 12.38
CA THR A 34 12.75 3.67 11.03
C THR A 34 11.85 4.75 10.42
N ASP A 35 10.59 4.90 10.87
CA ASP A 35 9.65 5.93 10.35
C ASP A 35 8.55 6.32 11.36
N ASP A 36 8.09 7.57 11.39
CA ASP A 36 6.97 8.00 12.26
C ASP A 36 5.61 7.82 11.57
N THR A 37 5.23 6.57 11.34
CA THR A 37 3.94 6.22 10.72
C THR A 37 2.89 5.88 11.79
N GLN A 38 1.60 6.07 11.48
CA GLN A 38 0.50 5.60 12.32
C GLN A 38 0.65 4.12 12.70
N TRP A 39 1.18 3.30 11.77
CA TRP A 39 1.48 1.90 12.01
C TRP A 39 2.56 1.69 13.08
N ASN A 40 3.69 2.40 12.99
CA ASN A 40 4.76 2.29 13.98
C ASN A 40 4.33 2.81 15.35
N SER A 41 3.49 3.86 15.41
CA SER A 41 2.89 4.32 16.66
C SER A 41 2.00 3.25 17.32
N LEU A 42 1.30 2.45 16.51
CA LEU A 42 0.48 1.34 16.97
C LEU A 42 1.35 0.20 17.50
N LEU A 43 2.39 -0.20 16.74
CA LEU A 43 3.33 -1.24 17.16
C LEU A 43 4.05 -0.87 18.47
N LYS A 44 4.49 0.38 18.62
CA LYS A 44 5.09 0.89 19.87
C LYS A 44 4.12 0.78 21.04
N ARG A 45 2.86 1.23 20.87
CA ARG A 45 1.83 1.15 21.91
C ARG A 45 1.50 -0.29 22.30
N TRP A 46 1.40 -1.18 21.31
CA TRP A 46 1.17 -2.60 21.53
C TRP A 46 2.34 -3.25 22.27
N PHE A 47 3.57 -2.94 21.89
CA PHE A 47 4.77 -3.48 22.51
C PHE A 47 4.93 -3.03 23.97
N MET A 48 4.71 -1.74 24.25
CA MET A 48 4.69 -1.23 25.63
C MET A 48 3.62 -1.93 26.48
N ALA A 49 2.42 -2.15 25.93
CA ALA A 49 1.37 -2.88 26.64
C ALA A 49 1.79 -4.33 26.95
N LEU A 50 2.48 -4.98 26.02
CA LEU A 50 3.03 -6.33 26.21
C LEU A 50 4.11 -6.37 27.30
N GLU A 51 5.06 -5.43 27.29
CA GLU A 51 6.13 -5.34 28.29
C GLU A 51 5.59 -5.06 29.71
N HIS A 52 4.54 -4.25 29.82
CA HIS A 52 3.87 -3.97 31.09
C HIS A 52 2.88 -5.05 31.54
N GLY A 53 2.76 -6.17 30.83
CA GLY A 53 1.82 -7.25 31.16
C GLY A 53 0.34 -6.84 31.05
N THR A 54 0.05 -5.78 30.30
CA THR A 54 -1.32 -5.29 30.06
C THR A 54 -1.96 -6.10 28.94
N PRO A 55 -3.25 -6.46 29.02
CA PRO A 55 -3.92 -7.21 27.95
C PRO A 55 -3.91 -6.43 26.63
N THR A 56 -3.27 -7.00 25.62
CA THR A 56 -3.13 -6.41 24.27
C THR A 56 -4.40 -6.55 23.42
N ASP A 57 -5.35 -7.38 23.84
CA ASP A 57 -6.61 -7.67 23.13
C ASP A 57 -7.39 -6.42 22.73
N LYS A 58 -7.43 -5.40 23.60
CA LYS A 58 -8.14 -4.15 23.31
C LYS A 58 -7.51 -3.39 22.14
N ILE A 59 -6.17 -3.43 22.04
CA ILE A 59 -5.43 -2.79 20.96
C ILE A 59 -5.64 -3.56 19.66
N VAL A 60 -5.52 -4.89 19.71
CA VAL A 60 -5.69 -5.79 18.56
C VAL A 60 -7.11 -5.69 17.97
N LYS A 61 -8.14 -5.67 18.82
CA LYS A 61 -9.55 -5.51 18.39
C LYS A 61 -9.85 -4.13 17.79
N GLY A 62 -9.12 -3.08 18.19
CA GLY A 62 -9.25 -1.73 17.64
C GLY A 62 -8.64 -1.56 16.24
N VAL A 63 -7.95 -2.57 15.70
CA VAL A 63 -7.34 -2.52 14.38
C VAL A 63 -8.36 -2.91 13.31
N ASN A 64 -8.61 -2.00 12.36
CA ASN A 64 -9.57 -2.22 11.26
C ASN A 64 -9.05 -3.19 10.18
N SER A 65 -7.73 -3.20 9.93
CA SER A 65 -7.14 -4.05 8.89
C SER A 65 -6.96 -5.48 9.39
N PRO A 66 -7.50 -6.50 8.70
CA PRO A 66 -7.39 -7.90 9.13
C PRO A 66 -5.93 -8.36 9.15
N TYR A 67 -5.13 -8.05 8.12
CA TYR A 67 -3.71 -8.42 8.06
C TYR A 67 -2.89 -7.82 9.21
N ARG A 68 -3.16 -6.56 9.57
CA ARG A 68 -2.49 -5.94 10.73
C ARG A 68 -2.85 -6.64 12.04
N ARG A 69 -4.09 -7.10 12.18
CA ARG A 69 -4.56 -7.84 13.35
C ARG A 69 -3.84 -9.20 13.46
N ILE A 70 -3.86 -9.97 12.38
CA ILE A 70 -3.20 -11.29 12.30
C ILE A 70 -1.71 -11.14 12.62
N PHE A 71 -1.06 -10.10 12.09
CA PHE A 71 0.34 -9.82 12.39
C PHE A 71 0.59 -9.58 13.90
N LEU A 72 -0.24 -8.78 14.56
CA LEU A 72 -0.10 -8.53 16.02
C LEU A 72 -0.37 -9.80 16.85
N GLU A 73 -1.35 -10.61 16.46
CA GLU A 73 -1.65 -11.90 17.09
C GLU A 73 -0.46 -12.86 16.94
N LEU A 74 0.12 -12.92 15.73
CA LEU A 74 1.31 -13.72 15.46
C LEU A 74 2.49 -13.27 16.32
N LEU A 75 2.74 -11.95 16.41
CA LEU A 75 3.77 -11.42 17.30
C LEU A 75 3.50 -11.81 18.75
N SER A 76 2.26 -11.71 19.21
CA SER A 76 1.88 -12.09 20.59
C SER A 76 2.22 -13.56 20.88
N ALA A 77 1.94 -14.46 19.93
CA ALA A 77 2.33 -15.86 20.01
C ALA A 77 3.86 -16.05 20.01
N GLY A 78 4.58 -15.32 19.16
CA GLY A 78 6.04 -15.38 19.08
C GLY A 78 6.73 -14.89 20.36
N PHE A 79 6.22 -13.83 20.98
CA PHE A 79 6.74 -13.34 22.27
C PHE A 79 6.46 -14.32 23.42
N SER A 80 5.45 -15.17 23.27
CA SER A 80 5.12 -16.29 24.17
C SER A 80 5.98 -17.54 23.91
N GLY A 81 6.89 -17.51 22.93
CA GLY A 81 7.81 -18.60 22.60
C GLY A 81 7.35 -19.52 21.49
N ALA A 82 6.22 -19.23 20.82
CA ALA A 82 5.79 -20.01 19.68
C ALA A 82 6.69 -19.76 18.44
N PRO A 83 6.94 -20.77 17.60
CA PRO A 83 7.61 -20.56 16.32
C PRO A 83 6.67 -19.80 15.37
N ILE A 84 7.09 -18.62 14.92
CA ILE A 84 6.26 -17.74 14.07
C ILE A 84 6.77 -17.59 12.63
N TYR A 85 7.95 -18.13 12.33
CA TYR A 85 8.62 -17.89 11.05
C TYR A 85 7.78 -18.33 9.85
N GLN A 86 7.21 -19.53 9.90
CA GLN A 86 6.39 -20.07 8.81
C GLN A 86 5.12 -19.23 8.59
N ASN A 87 4.41 -18.91 9.68
CA ASN A 87 3.21 -18.07 9.60
C ASN A 87 3.53 -16.63 9.14
N LEU A 88 4.75 -16.15 9.41
CA LEU A 88 5.22 -14.85 8.95
C LEU A 88 5.43 -14.83 7.43
N LEU A 89 5.94 -15.92 6.85
CA LEU A 89 6.02 -16.11 5.40
C LEU A 89 4.64 -16.17 4.76
N GLU A 90 3.69 -16.88 5.37
CA GLU A 90 2.33 -17.01 4.86
C GLU A 90 1.63 -15.65 4.80
N ILE A 91 1.70 -14.87 5.89
CA ILE A 91 1.10 -13.52 5.89
C ILE A 91 1.81 -12.57 4.92
N GLU A 92 3.12 -12.71 4.70
CA GLU A 92 3.85 -11.93 3.69
C GLU A 92 3.26 -12.17 2.30
N ILE A 93 3.08 -13.44 1.90
CA ILE A 93 2.51 -13.82 0.61
C ILE A 93 1.09 -13.28 0.46
N GLU A 94 0.26 -13.42 1.50
CA GLU A 94 -1.11 -12.91 1.48
C GLU A 94 -1.17 -11.38 1.35
N VAL A 95 -0.33 -10.66 2.09
CA VAL A 95 -0.28 -9.19 2.03
C VAL A 95 0.22 -8.71 0.67
N ILE A 96 1.21 -9.38 0.07
CA ILE A 96 1.69 -9.07 -1.28
C ILE A 96 0.57 -9.28 -2.30
N SER A 97 -0.09 -10.43 -2.26
CA SER A 97 -1.21 -10.74 -3.15
C SER A 97 -2.35 -9.73 -3.02
N ALA A 98 -2.70 -9.33 -1.79
CA ALA A 98 -3.70 -8.29 -1.55
C ALA A 98 -3.29 -6.93 -2.12
N CYS A 99 -2.01 -6.55 -2.01
CA CYS A 99 -1.47 -5.32 -2.60
C CYS A 99 -1.53 -5.37 -4.14
N GLU A 100 -1.21 -6.50 -4.76
CA GLU A 100 -1.28 -6.69 -6.21
C GLU A 100 -2.72 -6.55 -6.74
N ILE A 101 -3.68 -7.16 -6.05
CA ILE A 101 -5.11 -7.03 -6.38
C ILE A 101 -5.55 -5.57 -6.28
N GLU A 102 -5.18 -4.87 -5.19
CA GLU A 102 -5.51 -3.45 -5.01
C GLU A 102 -4.89 -2.58 -6.12
N LEU A 103 -3.63 -2.88 -6.48
CA LEU A 103 -2.92 -2.20 -7.56
C LEU A 103 -3.62 -2.42 -8.91
N GLU A 104 -3.99 -3.66 -9.23
CA GLU A 104 -4.67 -3.98 -10.49
C GLU A 104 -6.03 -3.26 -10.57
N GLN A 105 -6.80 -3.22 -9.49
CA GLN A 105 -8.05 -2.48 -9.42
C GLN A 105 -7.88 -0.97 -9.65
N LYS A 106 -6.80 -0.38 -9.13
CA LYS A 106 -6.46 1.03 -9.39
C LYS A 106 -6.00 1.25 -10.82
N LEU A 107 -5.17 0.36 -11.36
CA LEU A 107 -4.68 0.42 -12.73
C LEU A 107 -5.83 0.33 -13.75
N ARG A 108 -6.86 -0.48 -13.50
CA ARG A 108 -8.05 -0.56 -14.38
C ARG A 108 -8.78 0.78 -14.55
N LYS A 109 -8.65 1.71 -13.60
CA LYS A 109 -9.29 3.05 -13.67
C LYS A 109 -8.42 4.10 -14.36
N LEU A 110 -7.12 3.84 -14.53
CA LEU A 110 -6.17 4.75 -15.14
C LEU A 110 -6.45 5.03 -16.63
N PRO A 111 -6.77 4.02 -17.48
CA PRO A 111 -7.04 4.22 -18.90
C PRO A 111 -8.16 5.23 -19.18
N PHE A 112 -9.20 5.24 -18.35
CA PHE A 112 -10.30 6.20 -18.47
C PHE A 112 -9.84 7.63 -18.19
N HIS A 113 -8.94 7.82 -17.22
CA HIS A 113 -8.36 9.13 -16.92
C HIS A 113 -7.43 9.60 -18.04
N SER A 114 -6.71 8.69 -18.70
CA SER A 114 -5.86 9.05 -19.84
C SER A 114 -6.63 9.24 -21.15
N MET A 115 -7.81 8.62 -21.31
CA MET A 115 -8.66 8.80 -22.49
C MET A 115 -9.24 10.22 -22.58
N LEU A 116 -9.63 10.82 -21.45
CA LEU A 116 -10.26 12.14 -21.44
C LEU A 116 -9.37 13.26 -22.04
N PRO A 117 -8.08 13.41 -21.66
CA PRO A 117 -7.17 14.37 -22.30
C PRO A 117 -6.97 14.09 -23.79
N VAL A 118 -6.85 12.81 -24.17
CA VAL A 118 -6.65 12.43 -25.57
C VAL A 118 -7.88 12.80 -26.40
N LEU A 119 -9.09 12.55 -25.89
CA LEU A 119 -10.34 12.95 -26.54
C LEU A 119 -10.45 14.46 -26.69
N PHE A 120 -10.06 15.22 -25.67
CA PHE A 120 -10.05 16.68 -25.68
C PHE A 120 -9.09 17.26 -26.74
N LEU A 121 -7.99 16.57 -27.03
CA LEU A 121 -7.06 16.94 -28.11
C LEU A 121 -7.54 16.49 -29.49
N MET A 122 -8.14 15.29 -29.59
CA MET A 122 -8.63 14.75 -30.86
C MET A 122 -9.82 15.55 -31.41
N PHE A 123 -10.78 15.93 -30.56
CA PHE A 123 -11.98 16.65 -31.00
C PHE A 123 -11.70 17.96 -31.77
N PRO A 124 -10.90 18.91 -31.27
CA PRO A 124 -10.58 20.14 -32.00
C PRO A 124 -9.74 19.87 -33.25
N ALA A 125 -8.85 18.86 -33.23
CA ALA A 125 -8.09 18.48 -34.42
C ALA A 125 -9.02 18.00 -35.55
N PHE A 126 -10.01 17.16 -35.22
CA PHE A 126 -11.03 16.74 -36.18
C PHE A 126 -11.89 17.90 -36.67
N LEU A 127 -12.28 18.85 -35.80
CA LEU A 127 -13.01 20.04 -36.22
C LEU A 127 -12.21 20.90 -37.20
N ILE A 128 -10.91 21.10 -36.95
CA ILE A 128 -10.05 21.87 -37.86
C ILE A 128 -9.93 21.17 -39.22
N ILE A 129 -9.77 19.84 -39.24
CA ILE A 129 -9.69 19.09 -40.49
C ILE A 129 -11.00 19.15 -41.28
N LEU A 130 -12.14 19.02 -40.59
CA LEU A 130 -13.46 18.99 -41.23
C LEU A 130 -13.95 20.39 -41.65
N LEU A 131 -13.93 21.36 -40.74
CA LEU A 131 -14.42 22.72 -40.99
C LEU A 131 -13.38 23.65 -41.61
N GLY A 132 -12.09 23.36 -41.48
CA GLY A 132 -11.03 24.22 -41.99
C GLY A 132 -11.21 24.57 -43.49
N PRO A 133 -11.37 23.57 -44.38
CA PRO A 133 -11.61 23.84 -45.80
C PRO A 133 -12.88 24.64 -46.07
N VAL A 134 -13.96 24.35 -45.33
CA VAL A 134 -15.26 25.03 -45.47
C VAL A 134 -15.16 26.50 -45.06
N LEU A 135 -14.51 26.78 -43.93
CA LEU A 135 -14.26 28.14 -43.45
C LEU A 135 -13.39 28.92 -44.44
N ILE A 136 -12.34 28.31 -44.99
CA ILE A 136 -11.47 28.95 -46.00
C ILE A 136 -12.27 29.29 -47.26
N HIS A 137 -13.17 28.40 -47.70
CA HIS A 137 -14.01 28.64 -48.87
C HIS A 137 -15.02 29.76 -48.63
N LEU A 138 -15.71 29.77 -47.49
CA LEU A 138 -16.67 30.82 -47.13
C LEU A 138 -16.01 32.20 -46.99
N LEU A 139 -14.83 32.26 -46.36
CA LEU A 139 -14.06 33.50 -46.24
C LEU A 139 -13.65 34.06 -47.60
N LYS A 140 -13.26 33.19 -48.55
CA LYS A 140 -12.95 33.62 -49.91
C LYS A 140 -14.15 34.24 -50.60
N GLU A 141 -15.32 33.62 -50.52
CA GLU A 141 -16.53 34.15 -51.16
C GLU A 141 -17.04 35.45 -50.54
N LEU A 142 -16.92 35.63 -49.22
CA LEU A 142 -17.29 36.88 -48.55
C LEU A 142 -16.32 38.05 -48.81
N SER A 143 -15.11 37.76 -49.30
CA SER A 143 -14.08 38.78 -49.60
C SER A 143 -14.08 39.26 -51.04
N GLN A 144 -14.96 38.71 -51.88
CA GLN A 144 -15.26 39.17 -53.23
C GLN A 144 -16.47 40.09 -53.23
#